data_AF-A0A034UZB0-F1
#
_entry.id   AF-A0A034UZB0-F1
#
_cell.length_a   1.000
_cell.length_b   1.000
_cell.length_c   1.000
_cell.angle_alpha   90.00
_cell.angle_beta   90.00
_cell.angle_gamma   90.00
#
_symmetry.space_group_name_H-M   'P 1'
#
loop_
_entity.id
_entity.type
_entity.pdbx_description
1 polymer ?
#
loop_
_entity_poly.entity_id
_entity_poly.type
_entity_poly.pdbx_seq_one_letter_code
_entity_poly.pdbx_strand_id
1 'polypeptide(L)'
;MVDEPVAIDCTLIDVDQNGRSDCLVLDEFGELGAIDPISGKWYWHYKERSPHRVDALDFPVILPDLDGDGVLEILMVTSIPYELRTRNLVHKGELRAGNHRVEERNFLRILSGRNGKPMGDGFKVQDCDVLHKLQLESSQKITFNCWRNNTEAQRSKSLADLFALITNKSIATGQKLMPASKIAQHRHYGQRKETDAQRNIYSLSGRELIVENRGKCPDDCNVTFVLRETRGNKTTVLRNFTNPAMYGMVPAQWHFKNTKNEMSGFVMKFWNWNNPKDALRTPSKDEPAINLNNARNSAATANKKAKTHIGKENATKTTKQNHITSNKTKRQSDNDKLHNEELIHDFPTKAFSAFDHLIQKRHTYTLPLAEQNVTRLRRSSNSNLLLNNYKMHMITETVMLVIFTGADYRIENTSQSNIIQFCRNDHNEIVCQPDLNNQENSMLIADFDMDGSQELVSYSSTFTEHGDDPEDWNLVTYVRLLRLQAEMPVVYGEKLVE
;
A
#
# COMPACT_ATOMS: atom_id res chain seq x y z
N MET A 1 8.55 -3.58 22.01
CA MET A 1 7.13 -4.00 22.06
C MET A 1 7.06 -5.51 21.95
N VAL A 2 5.98 -6.10 22.43
CA VAL A 2 5.70 -7.55 22.30
C VAL A 2 4.72 -7.81 21.15
N ASP A 3 3.92 -6.81 20.81
CA ASP A 3 2.82 -6.90 19.84
C ASP A 3 3.19 -6.38 18.45
N GLU A 4 2.34 -6.67 17.47
CA GLU A 4 2.57 -6.32 16.07
C GLU A 4 2.51 -4.78 15.89
N PRO A 5 3.52 -4.15 15.25
CA PRO A 5 3.45 -2.74 14.91
C PRO A 5 2.36 -2.50 13.87
N VAL A 6 1.43 -1.58 14.15
CA VAL A 6 0.38 -1.18 13.22
C VAL A 6 0.81 -0.02 12.34
N ALA A 7 1.71 0.85 12.82
CA ALA A 7 2.26 1.93 12.04
C ALA A 7 3.65 2.36 12.54
N ILE A 8 4.51 2.76 11.61
CA ILE A 8 5.87 3.23 11.86
C ILE A 8 6.11 4.48 11.00
N ASP A 9 6.71 5.52 11.57
CA ASP A 9 7.16 6.68 10.81
C ASP A 9 8.50 7.22 11.35
N CYS A 10 9.48 7.26 10.45
CA CYS A 10 10.87 7.65 10.74
C CYS A 10 11.21 9.06 10.25
N THR A 11 10.21 9.92 10.04
CA THR A 11 10.40 11.26 9.44
C THR A 11 9.90 12.41 10.32
N LEU A 12 9.42 12.10 11.53
CA LEU A 12 8.58 13.03 12.30
C LEU A 12 9.31 13.76 13.41
N ILE A 13 10.26 13.10 14.07
CA ILE A 13 10.87 13.59 15.30
C ILE A 13 12.34 13.21 15.35
N ASP A 14 13.18 14.09 15.88
CA ASP A 14 14.59 13.87 16.19
C ASP A 14 14.70 13.92 17.72
N VAL A 15 14.70 12.75 18.36
CA VAL A 15 14.55 12.58 19.82
C VAL A 15 15.86 12.92 20.52
N ASP A 16 16.99 12.56 19.93
CA ASP A 16 18.34 12.78 20.48
C ASP A 16 19.02 14.06 19.96
N GLN A 17 18.36 14.79 19.05
CA GLN A 17 18.82 16.04 18.43
C GLN A 17 20.12 15.88 17.64
N ASN A 18 20.32 14.71 17.02
CA ASN A 18 21.49 14.44 16.20
C ASN A 18 21.38 14.99 14.76
N GLY A 19 20.23 15.59 14.41
CA GLY A 19 19.91 16.14 13.10
C GLY A 19 19.28 15.14 12.13
N ARG A 20 18.99 13.91 12.57
CA ARG A 20 18.30 12.87 11.81
C ARG A 20 17.03 12.47 12.55
N SER A 21 15.97 12.16 11.81
CA SER A 21 14.73 11.72 12.41
C SER A 21 14.83 10.26 12.88
N ASP A 22 14.21 9.99 14.03
CA ASP A 22 14.01 8.68 14.62
C ASP A 22 12.64 8.10 14.24
N CYS A 23 12.46 6.80 14.46
CA CYS A 23 11.20 6.12 14.18
C CYS A 23 10.26 6.15 15.38
N LEU A 24 9.06 6.67 15.18
CA LEU A 24 7.92 6.40 16.06
C LEU A 24 7.23 5.13 15.62
N VAL A 25 6.96 4.23 16.57
CA VAL A 25 6.33 2.94 16.34
C VAL A 25 5.11 2.81 17.24
N LEU A 26 3.94 2.63 16.62
CA LEU A 26 2.66 2.38 17.28
C LEU A 26 2.30 0.90 17.11
N ASP A 27 2.03 0.19 18.21
CA ASP A 27 1.57 -1.20 18.15
C ASP A 27 0.05 -1.35 18.04
N GLU A 28 -0.40 -2.58 17.80
CA GLU A 28 -1.81 -2.94 17.67
C GLU A 28 -2.66 -2.62 18.89
N PHE A 29 -2.09 -2.36 20.07
CA PHE A 29 -2.82 -1.96 21.27
C PHE A 29 -2.50 -0.52 21.71
N GLY A 30 -1.86 0.27 20.85
CA GLY A 30 -1.61 1.68 21.09
C GLY A 30 -0.47 2.00 22.04
N GLU A 31 0.41 1.05 22.35
CA GLU A 31 1.71 1.42 22.94
C GLU A 31 2.53 2.16 21.88
N LEU A 32 3.26 3.18 22.32
CA LEU A 32 4.05 4.05 21.44
C LEU A 32 5.50 4.04 21.91
N GLY A 33 6.44 3.86 20.99
CA GLY A 33 7.87 4.00 21.29
C GLY A 33 8.61 4.80 20.25
N ALA A 34 9.77 5.33 20.65
CA ALA A 34 10.76 5.89 19.74
C ALA A 34 12.01 5.00 19.70
N ILE A 35 12.47 4.71 18.49
CA ILE A 35 13.59 3.81 18.21
C ILE A 35 14.55 4.47 17.22
N ASP A 36 15.85 4.31 17.48
CA ASP A 36 16.91 4.68 16.55
C ASP A 36 16.80 3.77 15.30
N PRO A 37 16.57 4.34 14.10
CA PRO A 37 16.39 3.58 12.86
C PRO A 37 17.64 2.78 12.45
N ILE A 38 18.83 3.19 12.88
CA ILE A 38 20.11 2.60 12.48
C ILE A 38 20.47 1.49 13.45
N SER A 39 20.46 1.77 14.76
CA SER A 39 20.89 0.80 15.76
C SER A 39 19.78 -0.15 16.24
N GLY A 40 18.51 0.19 16.00
CA GLY A 40 17.36 -0.54 16.53
C GLY A 40 17.20 -0.39 18.06
N LYS A 41 17.89 0.58 18.68
CA LYS A 41 17.81 0.82 20.12
C LYS A 41 16.63 1.73 20.47
N TRP A 42 15.86 1.34 21.47
CA TRP A 42 14.78 2.17 22.03
C TRP A 42 15.35 3.37 22.79
N TYR A 43 14.85 4.58 22.49
CA TYR A 43 15.04 5.75 23.34
C TYR A 43 14.10 5.70 24.54
N TRP A 44 12.82 5.47 24.25
CA TRP A 44 11.77 5.38 25.26
C TRP A 44 10.60 4.54 24.74
N HIS A 45 9.77 4.09 25.68
CA HIS A 45 8.58 3.30 25.39
C HIS A 45 7.46 3.71 26.34
N TYR A 46 6.35 4.20 25.77
CA TYR A 46 5.13 4.54 26.46
C TYR A 46 4.15 3.36 26.46
N LYS A 47 4.07 2.68 27.61
CA LYS A 47 3.34 1.42 27.80
C LYS A 47 1.94 1.65 28.37
N GLU A 48 1.07 2.33 27.62
CA GLU A 48 -0.35 2.42 27.97
C GLU A 48 -1.20 1.64 26.97
N ARG A 49 -1.49 0.40 27.35
CA ARG A 49 -2.20 -0.53 26.49
C ARG A 49 -3.70 -0.22 26.42
N SER A 50 -4.20 -0.10 25.19
CA SER A 50 -5.62 -0.10 24.86
C SER A 50 -6.20 -1.51 25.05
N PRO A 51 -7.44 -1.63 25.56
CA PRO A 51 -8.13 -2.92 25.63
C PRO A 51 -8.61 -3.45 24.27
N HIS A 52 -8.71 -2.55 23.28
CA HIS A 52 -9.10 -2.89 21.91
C HIS A 52 -7.97 -2.51 20.96
N ARG A 53 -7.90 -3.20 19.83
CA ARG A 53 -6.92 -2.89 18.79
C ARG A 53 -7.11 -1.47 18.26
N VAL A 54 -6.00 -0.80 17.98
CA VAL A 54 -5.98 0.55 17.40
C VAL A 54 -5.75 0.48 15.88
N ASP A 55 -6.30 1.45 15.17
CA ASP A 55 -6.10 1.59 13.72
C ASP A 55 -4.84 2.44 13.43
N ALA A 56 -4.19 2.23 12.29
CA ALA A 56 -3.09 3.09 11.82
C ALA A 56 -3.52 4.56 11.63
N LEU A 57 -4.82 4.82 11.41
CA LEU A 57 -5.41 6.16 11.40
C LEU A 57 -5.34 6.89 12.75
N ASP A 58 -5.09 6.15 13.84
CA ASP A 58 -4.90 6.71 15.17
C ASP A 58 -3.42 6.95 15.51
N PHE A 59 -2.57 7.00 14.49
CA PHE A 59 -1.20 7.42 14.68
C PHE A 59 -1.12 8.79 15.38
N PRO A 60 -0.21 8.98 16.35
CA PRO A 60 -0.12 10.22 17.09
C PRO A 60 0.14 11.45 16.22
N VAL A 61 -0.38 12.59 16.68
CA VAL A 61 -0.17 13.90 16.06
C VAL A 61 1.06 14.55 16.68
N ILE A 62 1.95 15.08 15.84
CA ILE A 62 3.14 15.81 16.29
C ILE A 62 2.77 17.25 16.62
N LEU A 63 3.19 17.72 17.77
CA LEU A 63 2.95 19.06 18.30
C LEU A 63 4.24 19.90 18.26
N PRO A 64 4.14 21.24 18.25
CA PRO A 64 5.32 22.10 18.42
C PRO A 64 5.90 21.94 19.82
N ASP A 65 7.21 22.16 19.98
CA ASP A 65 7.92 22.23 21.27
C ASP A 65 7.17 23.08 22.31
N LEU A 66 6.57 22.41 23.31
CA LEU A 66 5.74 22.94 24.38
C LEU A 66 6.52 23.15 25.68
N ASP A 67 7.50 22.31 25.99
CA ASP A 67 8.33 22.46 27.21
C ASP A 67 9.67 23.18 27.00
N GLY A 68 9.99 23.53 25.75
CA GLY A 68 11.15 24.35 25.38
C GLY A 68 12.45 23.58 25.39
N ASP A 69 12.39 22.25 25.31
CA ASP A 69 13.55 21.37 25.41
C ASP A 69 14.23 21.10 24.04
N GLY A 70 13.62 21.63 22.97
CA GLY A 70 14.04 21.57 21.59
C GLY A 70 13.55 20.34 20.82
N VAL A 71 12.74 19.46 21.43
CA VAL A 71 12.16 18.27 20.81
C VAL A 71 10.65 18.45 20.69
N LEU A 72 10.07 18.01 19.57
CA LEU A 72 8.62 18.11 19.33
C LEU A 72 7.82 17.13 20.21
N GLU A 73 6.63 17.52 20.64
CA GLU A 73 5.75 16.72 21.49
C GLU A 73 4.78 15.90 20.67
N ILE A 74 4.09 15.00 21.36
CA ILE A 74 3.24 14.00 20.74
C ILE A 74 1.88 14.03 21.43
N LEU A 75 0.81 14.21 20.64
CA LEU A 75 -0.57 14.07 21.07
C LEU A 75 -1.12 12.73 20.61
N MET A 76 -1.64 11.94 21.53
CA MET A 76 -2.25 10.65 21.21
C MET A 76 -3.58 10.44 21.94
N VAL A 77 -4.39 9.52 21.40
CA VAL A 77 -5.58 9.01 22.08
C VAL A 77 -5.20 7.79 22.91
N THR A 78 -5.59 7.80 24.19
CA THR A 78 -5.43 6.68 25.11
C THR A 78 -6.77 6.28 25.72
N SER A 79 -6.77 5.14 26.41
CA SER A 79 -7.91 4.72 27.24
C SER A 79 -7.93 5.44 28.59
N ILE A 80 -9.03 5.29 29.32
CA ILE A 80 -9.13 5.74 30.71
C ILE A 80 -7.99 5.10 31.53
N PRO A 81 -7.26 5.88 32.36
CA PRO A 81 -6.21 5.39 33.24
C PRO A 81 -6.65 4.22 34.11
N TYR A 82 -5.74 3.29 34.39
CA TYR A 82 -6.03 2.06 35.11
C TYR A 82 -6.62 2.29 36.51
N GLU A 83 -6.19 3.33 37.22
CA GLU A 83 -6.69 3.67 38.55
C GLU A 83 -8.16 4.10 38.52
N LEU A 84 -8.55 4.83 37.48
CA LEU A 84 -9.95 5.21 37.23
C LEU A 84 -10.77 4.00 36.79
N ARG A 85 -10.18 3.11 35.98
CA ARG A 85 -10.80 1.83 35.58
C ARG A 85 -11.10 0.95 36.80
N THR A 86 -10.12 0.79 37.68
CA THR A 86 -10.24 -0.02 38.91
C THR A 86 -11.16 0.61 39.94
N ARG A 87 -11.13 1.93 40.17
CA ARG A 87 -12.10 2.60 41.07
C ARG A 87 -13.55 2.42 40.60
N ASN A 88 -13.81 2.54 39.30
CA ASN A 88 -15.14 2.31 38.73
C ASN A 88 -15.60 0.85 38.87
N LEU A 89 -14.68 -0.11 38.74
CA LEU A 89 -14.94 -1.53 38.97
C LEU A 89 -15.24 -1.83 40.46
N VAL A 90 -14.50 -1.20 41.39
CA VAL A 90 -14.67 -1.38 42.84
C VAL A 90 -15.96 -0.75 43.36
N HIS A 91 -16.35 0.43 42.88
CA HIS A 91 -17.59 1.10 43.34
C HIS A 91 -18.88 0.44 42.85
N LYS A 92 -18.84 -0.40 41.82
CA LYS A 92 -20.05 -1.02 41.26
C LYS A 92 -20.32 -2.45 41.72
N GLY A 93 -19.42 -3.10 42.46
CA GLY A 93 -19.64 -4.49 42.91
C GLY A 93 -19.93 -5.49 41.76
N GLU A 94 -19.63 -5.12 40.51
CA GLU A 94 -19.98 -5.86 39.31
C GLU A 94 -18.75 -6.61 38.79
N LEU A 95 -18.45 -7.75 39.42
CA LEU A 95 -17.88 -8.90 38.70
C LEU A 95 -19.04 -9.70 38.11
N ARG A 96 -19.76 -9.12 37.16
CA ARG A 96 -20.65 -9.88 36.27
C ARG A 96 -20.23 -9.60 34.84
N ALA A 97 -19.70 -10.65 34.20
CA ALA A 97 -19.40 -10.67 32.79
C ALA A 97 -20.62 -10.18 31.99
N GLY A 98 -20.48 -9.05 31.29
CA GLY A 98 -21.52 -8.59 30.35
C GLY A 98 -21.71 -7.08 30.13
N ASN A 99 -21.06 -6.18 30.87
CA ASN A 99 -21.24 -4.73 30.64
C ASN A 99 -20.05 -4.11 29.86
N HIS A 100 -20.19 -4.02 28.54
CA HIS A 100 -19.28 -3.41 27.55
C HIS A 100 -19.00 -1.89 27.71
N ARG A 101 -19.27 -1.26 28.86
CA ARG A 101 -19.16 0.20 29.05
C ARG A 101 -17.87 0.67 29.74
N VAL A 102 -16.98 -0.24 30.15
CA VAL A 102 -15.91 0.08 31.11
C VAL A 102 -14.61 0.57 30.46
N GLU A 103 -14.49 0.56 29.14
CA GLU A 103 -13.19 0.77 28.49
C GLU A 103 -13.26 1.72 27.29
N GLU A 104 -13.64 2.97 27.57
CA GLU A 104 -13.65 4.06 26.61
C GLU A 104 -12.21 4.45 26.20
N ARG A 105 -11.98 4.66 24.90
CA ARG A 105 -10.74 5.21 24.33
C ARG A 105 -10.95 6.69 24.01
N ASN A 106 -11.25 7.45 25.06
CA ASN A 106 -11.73 8.83 24.97
C ASN A 106 -10.86 9.85 25.72
N PHE A 107 -9.58 9.53 25.86
CA PHE A 107 -8.64 10.35 26.62
C PHE A 107 -7.57 10.92 25.69
N LEU A 108 -7.34 12.23 25.75
CA LEU A 108 -6.28 12.90 25.01
C LEU A 108 -5.07 13.07 25.93
N ARG A 109 -3.90 12.64 25.47
CA ARG A 109 -2.66 12.69 26.25
C ARG A 109 -1.54 13.32 25.45
N ILE A 110 -0.78 14.20 26.09
CA ILE A 110 0.44 14.79 25.54
C ILE A 110 1.64 14.09 26.17
N LEU A 111 2.55 13.61 25.33
CA LEU A 111 3.83 13.04 25.73
C LEU A 111 4.97 13.99 25.30
N SER A 112 5.99 14.10 26.15
CA SER A 112 7.27 14.73 25.79
C SER A 112 7.97 13.85 24.76
N GLY A 113 8.29 14.40 23.58
CA GLY A 113 8.95 13.62 22.54
C GLY A 113 10.37 13.19 22.87
N ARG A 114 11.07 13.92 23.76
CA ARG A 114 12.41 13.57 24.21
C ARG A 114 12.45 12.28 25.03
N ASN A 115 11.45 12.03 25.86
CA ASN A 115 11.50 10.96 26.87
C ASN A 115 10.26 10.07 26.96
N GLY A 116 9.23 10.34 26.15
CA GLY A 116 7.98 9.57 26.10
C GLY A 116 7.11 9.68 27.34
N LYS A 117 7.41 10.58 28.30
CA LYS A 117 6.64 10.72 29.53
C LYS A 117 5.42 11.62 29.32
N PRO A 118 4.27 11.32 29.97
CA PRO A 118 3.13 12.21 29.98
C PRO A 118 3.47 13.57 30.60
N MET A 119 3.05 14.65 29.95
CA MET A 119 3.25 16.02 30.45
C MET A 119 2.20 16.46 31.47
N GLY A 120 1.17 15.65 31.70
CA GLY A 120 0.09 15.90 32.64
C GLY A 120 -0.84 14.71 32.77
N ASP A 121 -1.97 14.92 33.45
CA ASP A 121 -2.93 13.86 33.76
C ASP A 121 -3.75 13.42 32.55
N GLY A 122 -3.69 14.19 31.45
CA GLY A 122 -4.47 14.03 30.23
C GLY A 122 -5.92 14.52 30.36
N PHE A 123 -6.65 14.52 29.26
CA PHE A 123 -7.97 15.14 29.18
C PHE A 123 -9.03 14.13 28.70
N LYS A 124 -9.99 13.82 29.57
CA LYS A 124 -11.17 13.03 29.21
C LYS A 124 -12.13 13.87 28.37
N VAL A 125 -12.40 13.44 27.15
CA VAL A 125 -13.50 14.00 26.36
C VAL A 125 -14.80 13.42 26.88
N GLN A 126 -15.54 14.23 27.65
CA GLN A 126 -16.87 13.87 28.10
C GLN A 126 -17.80 13.62 26.91
N ASP A 127 -18.82 12.78 27.14
CA ASP A 127 -19.83 12.50 26.14
C ASP A 127 -19.25 11.93 24.83
N CYS A 128 -18.29 11.02 24.96
CA CYS A 128 -17.61 10.35 23.87
C CYS A 128 -17.17 8.94 24.28
N ASP A 129 -17.40 7.92 23.46
CA ASP A 129 -16.99 6.55 23.78
C ASP A 129 -15.59 6.26 23.21
N VAL A 130 -15.34 6.69 21.96
CA VAL A 130 -14.07 6.49 21.25
C VAL A 130 -13.67 7.77 20.51
N LEU A 131 -12.42 8.17 20.64
CA LEU A 131 -11.78 9.22 19.85
C LEU A 131 -10.89 8.60 18.78
N HIS A 132 -10.88 9.21 17.61
CA HIS A 132 -10.03 8.80 16.49
C HIS A 132 -9.78 9.97 15.52
N LYS A 133 -8.89 9.77 14.54
CA LYS A 133 -8.57 10.75 13.48
C LYS A 133 -8.15 12.12 14.06
N LEU A 134 -7.18 12.12 14.97
CA LEU A 134 -6.58 13.36 15.49
C LEU A 134 -5.89 14.14 14.37
N GLN A 135 -6.03 15.45 14.35
CA GLN A 135 -5.34 16.32 13.39
C GLN A 135 -4.91 17.64 14.04
N LEU A 136 -3.79 18.20 13.58
CA LEU A 136 -3.34 19.55 13.90
C LEU A 136 -3.52 20.45 12.68
N GLU A 137 -4.43 21.41 12.77
CA GLU A 137 -4.67 22.40 11.71
C GLU A 137 -3.66 23.55 11.77
N SER A 138 -3.51 24.27 10.64
CA SER A 138 -2.62 25.44 10.50
C SER A 138 -2.84 26.53 11.55
N SER A 139 -4.05 26.62 12.10
CA SER A 139 -4.46 27.55 13.16
C SER A 139 -4.08 27.11 14.58
N GLN A 140 -3.22 26.09 14.73
CA GLN A 140 -2.92 25.43 16.02
C GLN A 140 -4.19 24.90 16.71
N LYS A 141 -5.13 24.45 15.90
CA LYS A 141 -6.39 23.86 16.34
C LYS A 141 -6.28 22.35 16.20
N ILE A 142 -6.57 21.65 17.29
CA ILE A 142 -6.66 20.21 17.32
C ILE A 142 -8.09 19.81 16.96
N THR A 143 -8.24 19.01 15.91
CA THR A 143 -9.52 18.39 15.55
C THR A 143 -9.47 16.89 15.74
N PHE A 144 -10.62 16.30 16.04
CA PHE A 144 -10.76 14.87 16.28
C PHE A 144 -12.21 14.44 16.10
N ASN A 145 -12.40 13.17 15.76
CA ASN A 145 -13.72 12.58 15.64
C ASN A 145 -14.09 11.86 16.93
N CYS A 146 -15.34 12.04 17.33
CA CYS A 146 -15.90 11.43 18.51
C CYS A 146 -17.04 10.50 18.10
N TRP A 147 -16.89 9.21 18.43
CA TRP A 147 -17.92 8.21 18.26
C TRP A 147 -18.73 8.06 19.55
N ARG A 148 -20.05 8.13 19.43
CA ARG A 148 -20.99 7.83 20.53
C ARG A 148 -22.31 7.33 19.98
N ASN A 149 -22.87 6.27 20.55
CA ASN A 149 -24.19 5.73 20.17
C ASN A 149 -24.37 5.54 18.63
N ASN A 150 -23.35 5.02 17.95
CA ASN A 150 -23.30 4.88 16.48
C ASN A 150 -23.42 6.18 15.67
N THR A 151 -23.12 7.31 16.30
CA THR A 151 -23.01 8.61 15.64
C THR A 151 -21.59 9.15 15.77
N GLU A 152 -21.07 9.68 14.68
CA GLU A 152 -19.76 10.32 14.62
C GLU A 152 -19.93 11.83 14.56
N ALA A 153 -19.21 12.56 15.41
CA ALA A 153 -19.19 14.01 15.41
C ALA A 153 -17.76 14.51 15.46
N GLN A 154 -17.40 15.41 14.53
CA GLN A 154 -16.12 16.10 14.56
C GLN A 154 -16.15 17.19 15.65
N ARG A 155 -15.12 17.21 16.49
CA ARG A 155 -14.91 18.17 17.57
C ARG A 155 -13.55 18.84 17.44
N SER A 156 -13.35 19.92 18.19
CA SER A 156 -12.08 20.64 18.16
C SER A 156 -11.78 21.41 19.44
N LYS A 157 -10.50 21.66 19.68
CA LYS A 157 -9.97 22.52 20.74
C LYS A 157 -8.75 23.28 20.25
N SER A 158 -8.47 24.46 20.79
CA SER A 158 -7.17 25.11 20.54
C SER A 158 -6.06 24.32 21.25
N LEU A 159 -4.85 24.32 20.70
CA LEU A 159 -3.68 23.68 21.32
C LEU A 159 -3.42 24.26 22.73
N ALA A 160 -3.54 25.58 22.88
CA ALA A 160 -3.34 26.26 24.16
C ALA A 160 -4.36 25.82 25.22
N ASP A 161 -5.66 25.77 24.88
CA ASP A 161 -6.70 25.31 25.81
C ASP A 161 -6.50 23.85 26.18
N LEU A 162 -6.16 23.00 25.19
CA LEU A 162 -5.93 21.58 25.44
C LEU A 162 -4.72 21.36 26.35
N PHE A 163 -3.62 22.07 26.11
CA PHE A 163 -2.44 22.02 26.98
C PHE A 163 -2.76 22.43 28.41
N ALA A 164 -3.54 23.52 28.59
CA ALA A 164 -3.97 23.96 29.90
C ALA A 164 -4.85 22.94 30.61
N LEU A 165 -5.78 22.30 29.89
CA LEU A 165 -6.65 21.25 30.43
C LEU A 165 -5.88 19.99 30.84
N ILE A 166 -4.80 19.66 30.14
CA ILE A 166 -4.01 18.44 30.39
C ILE A 166 -2.99 18.65 31.51
N THR A 167 -2.34 19.82 31.55
CA THR A 167 -1.17 20.05 32.40
C THR A 167 -1.44 20.98 33.59
N ASN A 168 -2.60 21.65 33.62
CA ASN A 168 -2.89 22.77 34.52
C ASN A 168 -1.86 23.91 34.43
N LYS A 169 -1.19 24.06 33.28
CA LYS A 169 -0.20 25.11 33.00
C LYS A 169 -0.58 25.86 31.73
N SER A 170 -0.16 27.12 31.64
CA SER A 170 -0.22 27.86 30.37
C SER A 170 1.08 27.67 29.59
N ILE A 171 0.98 27.75 28.27
CA ILE A 171 2.15 27.84 27.39
C ILE A 171 2.86 29.17 27.71
N ALA A 172 4.18 29.15 27.82
CA ALA A 172 4.94 30.29 28.32
C ALA A 172 4.71 31.54 27.45
N THR A 173 4.44 32.67 28.09
CA THR A 173 4.17 33.94 27.39
C THR A 173 5.42 34.39 26.61
N GLY A 174 5.32 34.46 25.29
CA GLY A 174 6.44 34.82 24.40
C GLY A 174 7.13 33.63 23.71
N GLN A 175 6.75 32.39 24.05
CA GLN A 175 7.19 31.20 23.33
C GLN A 175 6.59 31.21 21.92
N LYS A 176 7.45 31.43 20.90
CA LYS A 176 7.05 31.39 19.51
C LYS A 176 6.99 29.94 19.04
N LEU A 177 5.83 29.31 19.23
CA LEU A 177 5.59 27.97 18.75
C LEU A 177 5.76 27.88 17.23
N MET A 178 6.32 26.77 16.78
CA MET A 178 6.40 26.48 15.36
C MET A 178 4.98 26.41 14.75
N PRO A 179 4.74 27.03 13.58
CA PRO A 179 3.47 26.90 12.88
C PRO A 179 3.22 25.44 12.49
N ALA A 180 1.98 24.96 12.65
CA ALA A 180 1.59 23.60 12.30
C ALA A 180 1.94 23.22 10.84
N SER A 181 1.95 24.18 9.92
CA SER A 181 2.34 23.96 8.51
C SER A 181 3.82 23.58 8.32
N LYS A 182 4.67 23.79 9.33
CA LYS A 182 6.08 23.40 9.31
C LYS A 182 6.35 22.10 10.06
N ILE A 183 5.33 21.52 10.69
CA ILE A 183 5.43 20.29 11.47
C ILE A 183 5.06 19.14 10.57
N ALA A 184 5.99 18.21 10.36
CA ALA A 184 5.68 16.97 9.67
C ALA A 184 4.65 16.18 10.49
N GLN A 185 3.60 15.71 9.82
CA GLN A 185 2.62 14.80 10.39
C GLN A 185 2.75 13.45 9.70
N HIS A 186 2.40 12.39 10.43
CA HIS A 186 2.35 11.05 9.85
C HIS A 186 1.51 11.06 8.58
N ARG A 187 2.10 10.54 7.52
CA ARG A 187 1.38 10.36 6.26
C ARG A 187 0.86 8.95 6.25
N HIS A 188 -0.45 8.79 6.14
CA HIS A 188 -1.05 7.50 5.85
C HIS A 188 -0.66 7.10 4.43
N TYR A 189 0.43 6.34 4.35
CA TYR A 189 0.90 5.71 3.13
C TYR A 189 0.07 4.46 2.87
N GLY A 190 -0.22 4.23 1.60
CA GLY A 190 -0.87 3.05 1.07
C GLY A 190 -2.30 3.28 0.63
N GLN A 191 -3.02 2.17 0.53
CA GLN A 191 -4.41 2.19 0.17
C GLN A 191 -5.25 2.82 1.30
N ARG A 192 -5.82 4.01 1.04
CA ARG A 192 -6.70 4.72 1.96
C ARG A 192 -7.97 3.90 2.17
N LYS A 193 -8.19 3.44 3.40
CA LYS A 193 -9.32 2.57 3.79
C LYS A 193 -10.70 3.10 3.37
N GLU A 194 -10.87 4.43 3.27
CA GLU A 194 -12.15 5.09 2.95
C GLU A 194 -12.20 5.70 1.54
N THR A 195 -11.31 5.30 0.62
CA THR A 195 -11.26 5.88 -0.73
C THR A 195 -11.33 4.79 -1.79
N ASP A 196 -12.44 4.75 -2.52
CA ASP A 196 -12.65 3.81 -3.63
C ASP A 196 -11.69 4.04 -4.80
N ALA A 197 -11.19 5.28 -4.96
CA ALA A 197 -10.26 5.68 -6.02
C ALA A 197 -9.23 6.70 -5.53
N GLN A 198 -7.96 6.30 -5.52
CA GLN A 198 -6.82 7.15 -5.16
C GLN A 198 -6.11 7.61 -6.42
N ARG A 199 -6.36 8.85 -6.84
CA ARG A 199 -5.75 9.45 -8.03
C ARG A 199 -4.67 10.45 -7.64
N ASN A 200 -3.43 10.14 -8.02
CA ASN A 200 -2.27 11.01 -7.81
C ASN A 200 -1.72 11.52 -9.16
N ILE A 201 -1.21 12.75 -9.17
CA ILE A 201 -0.57 13.37 -10.34
C ILE A 201 0.86 13.77 -9.97
N TYR A 202 1.82 13.33 -10.78
CA TYR A 202 3.24 13.63 -10.64
C TYR A 202 3.71 14.38 -11.86
N SER A 203 4.20 15.60 -11.67
CA SER A 203 4.62 16.48 -12.77
C SER A 203 6.13 16.58 -12.83
N LEU A 204 6.71 16.38 -14.02
CA LEU A 204 8.15 16.47 -14.27
C LEU A 204 8.39 16.95 -15.71
N SER A 205 9.17 18.01 -15.88
CA SER A 205 9.60 18.53 -17.19
C SER A 205 8.46 18.77 -18.20
N GLY A 206 7.32 19.34 -17.75
CA GLY A 206 6.15 19.59 -18.60
C GLY A 206 5.31 18.35 -18.96
N ARG A 207 5.65 17.21 -18.39
CA ARG A 207 4.90 15.95 -18.47
C ARG A 207 4.24 15.64 -17.13
N GLU A 208 3.14 14.92 -17.20
CA GLU A 208 2.39 14.50 -16.03
C GLU A 208 2.13 13.00 -16.10
N LEU A 209 2.52 12.32 -15.03
CA LEU A 209 2.19 10.93 -14.76
C LEU A 209 1.02 10.90 -13.78
N ILE A 210 -0.07 10.27 -14.21
CA ILE A 210 -1.26 10.05 -13.39
C ILE A 210 -1.29 8.57 -13.03
N VAL A 211 -1.42 8.29 -11.75
CA VAL A 211 -1.59 6.94 -11.20
C VAL A 211 -2.88 6.94 -10.40
N GLU A 212 -3.83 6.10 -10.81
CA GLU A 212 -5.11 5.95 -10.13
C GLU A 212 -5.30 4.49 -9.72
N ASN A 213 -5.20 4.23 -8.41
CA ASN A 213 -5.54 2.92 -7.84
C ASN A 213 -7.01 2.93 -7.41
N ARG A 214 -7.78 1.92 -7.80
CA ARG A 214 -9.17 1.75 -7.37
C ARG A 214 -9.39 0.41 -6.70
N GLY A 215 -10.35 0.37 -5.77
CA GLY A 215 -10.74 -0.83 -5.05
C GLY A 215 -9.66 -1.33 -4.06
N LYS A 216 -9.87 -2.48 -3.42
CA LYS A 216 -9.02 -3.06 -2.37
C LYS A 216 -8.30 -4.34 -2.80
N CYS A 217 -6.96 -4.27 -2.84
CA CYS A 217 -6.13 -5.43 -3.08
C CYS A 217 -6.08 -6.32 -1.82
N PRO A 218 -5.94 -7.65 -1.94
CA PRO A 218 -5.71 -8.41 -3.17
C PRO A 218 -6.97 -8.74 -3.99
N ASP A 219 -8.17 -8.49 -3.46
CA ASP A 219 -9.39 -9.12 -4.00
C ASP A 219 -10.05 -8.36 -5.16
N ASP A 220 -10.18 -7.03 -5.07
CA ASP A 220 -10.83 -6.21 -6.09
C ASP A 220 -10.12 -4.89 -6.23
N CYS A 221 -9.02 -4.88 -6.97
CA CYS A 221 -8.31 -3.65 -7.27
C CYS A 221 -7.88 -3.53 -8.72
N ASN A 222 -7.69 -2.30 -9.19
CA ASN A 222 -7.09 -2.01 -10.48
C ASN A 222 -6.24 -0.74 -10.41
N VAL A 223 -5.29 -0.64 -11.32
CA VAL A 223 -4.48 0.57 -11.51
C VAL A 223 -4.71 1.12 -12.91
N THR A 224 -4.91 2.42 -13.00
CA THR A 224 -4.87 3.19 -14.23
C THR A 224 -3.61 4.05 -14.25
N PHE A 225 -2.76 3.82 -15.25
CA PHE A 225 -1.58 4.63 -15.54
C PHE A 225 -1.88 5.52 -16.74
N VAL A 226 -1.61 6.81 -16.63
CA VAL A 226 -1.69 7.75 -17.76
C VAL A 226 -0.48 8.68 -17.74
N LEU A 227 0.36 8.59 -18.76
CA LEU A 227 1.40 9.56 -19.06
C LEU A 227 0.89 10.53 -20.11
N ARG A 228 0.91 11.83 -19.78
CA ARG A 228 0.52 12.91 -20.70
C ARG A 228 1.58 14.00 -20.74
N GLU A 229 1.60 14.73 -21.84
CA GLU A 229 2.49 15.87 -22.07
C GLU A 229 1.64 17.09 -22.41
N THR A 230 1.98 18.24 -21.84
CA THR A 230 1.31 19.50 -22.14
C THR A 230 2.30 20.44 -22.83
N ARG A 231 2.08 20.70 -24.13
CA ARG A 231 2.84 21.69 -24.91
C ARG A 231 1.92 22.86 -25.26
N GLY A 232 2.17 24.03 -24.66
CA GLY A 232 1.27 25.18 -24.77
C GLY A 232 -0.09 24.87 -24.14
N ASN A 233 -1.19 25.17 -24.84
CA ASN A 233 -2.56 24.89 -24.37
C ASN A 233 -3.11 23.51 -24.79
N LYS A 234 -2.28 22.63 -25.38
CA LYS A 234 -2.71 21.31 -25.84
C LYS A 234 -2.07 20.21 -24.99
N THR A 235 -2.91 19.39 -24.38
CA THR A 235 -2.50 18.19 -23.64
C THR A 235 -2.67 16.95 -24.51
N THR A 236 -1.63 16.15 -24.63
CA THR A 236 -1.61 14.89 -25.39
C THR A 236 -1.30 13.72 -24.47
N VAL A 237 -2.11 12.68 -24.51
CA VAL A 237 -1.82 11.42 -23.81
C VAL A 237 -0.75 10.68 -24.60
N LEU A 238 0.42 10.47 -23.98
CA LEU A 238 1.53 9.73 -24.55
C LEU A 238 1.31 8.23 -24.40
N ARG A 239 0.89 7.79 -23.20
CA ARG A 239 0.62 6.39 -22.90
C ARG A 239 -0.46 6.24 -21.84
N ASN A 240 -1.32 5.23 -21.99
CA ASN A 240 -2.23 4.82 -20.94
C ASN A 240 -2.38 3.30 -20.89
N PHE A 241 -2.70 2.77 -19.71
CA PHE A 241 -3.20 1.41 -19.54
C PHE A 241 -4.02 1.32 -18.24
N THR A 242 -4.90 0.33 -18.19
CA THR A 242 -5.61 -0.05 -16.98
C THR A 242 -5.50 -1.55 -16.81
N ASN A 243 -4.99 -2.00 -15.67
CA ASN A 243 -4.81 -3.42 -15.38
C ASN A 243 -5.58 -3.81 -14.11
N PRO A 244 -6.36 -4.91 -14.14
CA PRO A 244 -6.98 -5.48 -12.94
C PRO A 244 -5.95 -6.21 -12.07
N ALA A 245 -6.31 -6.45 -10.81
CA ALA A 245 -5.50 -7.14 -9.81
C ALA A 245 -4.09 -6.53 -9.66
N MET A 246 -3.96 -5.22 -9.87
CA MET A 246 -2.67 -4.54 -9.89
C MET A 246 -2.75 -3.22 -9.14
N TYR A 247 -1.67 -2.89 -8.42
CA TYR A 247 -1.52 -1.65 -7.67
C TYR A 247 -0.23 -0.93 -8.08
N GLY A 248 -0.34 0.38 -8.35
CA GLY A 248 0.80 1.24 -8.65
C GLY A 248 1.25 2.02 -7.42
N MET A 249 2.52 1.84 -7.05
CA MET A 249 3.14 2.54 -5.92
C MET A 249 3.52 3.98 -6.26
N VAL A 250 3.98 4.74 -5.25
CA VAL A 250 4.44 6.12 -5.46
C VAL A 250 5.72 6.10 -6.33
N PRO A 251 5.76 6.87 -7.44
CA PRO A 251 6.93 6.94 -8.29
C PRO A 251 8.07 7.74 -7.63
N ALA A 252 9.31 7.29 -7.86
CA ALA A 252 10.48 8.11 -7.61
C ALA A 252 10.84 8.92 -8.87
N GLN A 253 11.19 10.20 -8.69
CA GLN A 253 11.54 11.10 -9.79
C GLN A 253 13.06 11.23 -9.88
N TRP A 254 13.60 11.25 -11.09
CA TRP A 254 15.02 11.47 -11.33
C TRP A 254 15.25 12.49 -12.42
N HIS A 255 16.40 13.16 -12.33
CA HIS A 255 16.81 14.16 -13.30
C HIS A 255 18.32 14.27 -13.32
N PHE A 256 18.91 13.96 -14.47
CA PHE A 256 20.34 14.11 -14.70
C PHE A 256 20.60 15.50 -15.26
N LYS A 257 21.25 16.34 -14.45
CA LYS A 257 21.68 17.69 -14.84
C LYS A 257 22.99 17.69 -15.63
N ASN A 258 23.75 16.60 -15.56
CA ASN A 258 25.13 16.52 -16.09
C ASN A 258 25.23 15.85 -17.47
N THR A 259 24.12 15.62 -18.17
CA THR A 259 24.11 15.00 -19.50
C THR A 259 23.91 16.02 -20.62
N LYS A 260 24.54 15.78 -21.80
CA LYS A 260 24.40 16.64 -22.99
C LYS A 260 22.95 16.79 -23.47
N ASN A 261 22.13 15.77 -23.21
CA ASN A 261 20.67 15.81 -23.36
C ASN A 261 20.11 15.75 -21.95
N GLU A 262 19.40 16.78 -21.49
CA GLU A 262 18.72 16.77 -20.19
C GLU A 262 17.80 15.54 -20.11
N MET A 263 18.16 14.58 -19.26
CA MET A 263 17.37 13.37 -19.06
C MET A 263 16.62 13.47 -17.74
N SER A 264 15.37 13.04 -17.77
CA SER A 264 14.54 13.00 -16.57
C SER A 264 13.56 11.85 -16.69
N GLY A 265 12.89 11.51 -15.60
CA GLY A 265 11.93 10.43 -15.67
C GLY A 265 11.31 10.06 -14.34
N PHE A 266 10.53 8.99 -14.42
CA PHE A 266 9.90 8.35 -13.27
C PHE A 266 10.39 6.92 -13.16
N VAL A 267 10.59 6.42 -11.95
CA VAL A 267 10.67 5.00 -11.64
C VAL A 267 9.39 4.62 -10.91
N MET A 268 8.68 3.62 -11.42
CA MET A 268 7.44 3.12 -10.85
C MET A 268 7.57 1.65 -10.48
N LYS A 269 6.96 1.28 -9.36
CA LYS A 269 6.84 -0.12 -8.95
C LYS A 269 5.37 -0.51 -8.92
N PHE A 270 5.10 -1.73 -9.35
CA PHE A 270 3.77 -2.30 -9.36
C PHE A 270 3.77 -3.68 -8.71
N TRP A 271 2.70 -3.97 -7.98
CA TRP A 271 2.35 -5.32 -7.56
C TRP A 271 1.16 -5.80 -8.38
N ASN A 272 1.26 -7.01 -8.91
CA ASN A 272 0.19 -7.69 -9.63
C ASN A 272 -0.10 -9.03 -8.96
N TRP A 273 -1.32 -9.20 -8.44
CA TRP A 273 -1.74 -10.43 -7.78
C TRP A 273 -2.14 -11.46 -8.83
N ASN A 274 -1.39 -12.55 -8.90
CA ASN A 274 -1.70 -13.63 -9.83
C ASN A 274 -2.90 -14.41 -9.29
N ASN A 275 -4.06 -14.30 -9.95
CA ASN A 275 -5.24 -15.08 -9.58
C ASN A 275 -5.14 -16.50 -10.15
N PRO A 276 -5.28 -17.57 -9.33
CA PRO A 276 -5.30 -18.95 -9.82
C PRO A 276 -6.41 -19.21 -10.86
N LYS A 277 -7.48 -18.40 -10.83
CA LYS A 277 -8.63 -18.51 -11.75
C LYS A 277 -8.31 -18.09 -13.18
N ASP A 278 -7.27 -17.28 -13.40
CA ASP A 278 -6.89 -16.83 -14.75
C ASP A 278 -6.00 -17.84 -15.48
N ALA A 279 -5.41 -18.81 -14.77
CA ALA A 279 -4.65 -19.91 -15.38
C ALA A 279 -5.53 -21.00 -16.03
N LEU A 280 -6.84 -21.02 -15.74
CA LEU A 280 -7.80 -22.01 -16.26
C LEU A 280 -8.59 -21.53 -17.50
N ARG A 281 -8.36 -20.30 -17.97
CA ARG A 281 -8.93 -19.83 -19.24
C ARG A 281 -7.92 -20.03 -20.36
N THR A 282 -7.87 -21.23 -20.92
CA THR A 282 -7.22 -21.49 -22.21
C THR A 282 -7.84 -20.61 -23.29
N PRO A 283 -7.05 -19.97 -24.17
CA PRO A 283 -7.60 -19.25 -25.31
C PRO A 283 -8.20 -20.27 -26.30
N SER A 284 -9.48 -20.11 -26.61
CA SER A 284 -10.12 -20.76 -27.75
C SER A 284 -9.38 -20.35 -29.03
N LYS A 285 -8.75 -21.32 -29.69
CA LYS A 285 -8.21 -21.16 -31.04
C LYS A 285 -9.37 -20.88 -32.00
N ASP A 286 -9.53 -19.63 -32.40
CA ASP A 286 -10.19 -19.24 -33.65
C ASP A 286 -9.40 -18.07 -34.26
N GLU A 287 -8.32 -18.39 -34.95
CA GLU A 287 -7.77 -17.51 -36.00
C GLU A 287 -8.20 -18.06 -37.37
N PRO A 288 -8.79 -17.24 -38.25
CA PRO A 288 -9.04 -17.63 -39.63
C PRO A 288 -7.73 -17.60 -40.42
N ALA A 289 -7.40 -18.73 -41.03
CA ALA A 289 -6.23 -18.93 -41.87
C ALA A 289 -6.20 -17.96 -43.07
N ILE A 290 -5.06 -17.27 -43.21
CA ILE A 290 -4.70 -16.50 -44.40
C ILE A 290 -4.27 -17.49 -45.49
N ASN A 291 -5.09 -17.65 -46.53
CA ASN A 291 -4.67 -18.32 -47.77
C ASN A 291 -4.04 -17.29 -48.71
N LEU A 292 -2.73 -17.42 -48.92
CA LEU A 292 -2.03 -16.80 -50.03
C LEU A 292 -2.17 -17.72 -51.25
N ASN A 293 -2.79 -17.24 -52.33
CA ASN A 293 -2.36 -17.59 -53.69
C ASN A 293 -2.95 -16.65 -54.76
N ASN A 294 -2.01 -16.01 -55.46
CA ASN A 294 -1.98 -15.68 -56.89
C ASN A 294 -2.98 -14.69 -57.51
N ALA A 295 -2.41 -13.51 -57.76
CA ALA A 295 -2.13 -12.99 -59.09
C ALA A 295 -3.26 -12.36 -59.93
N ARG A 296 -2.92 -11.13 -60.32
CA ARG A 296 -3.20 -10.45 -61.60
C ARG A 296 -4.58 -9.81 -61.80
N ASN A 297 -4.44 -8.51 -62.06
CA ASN A 297 -5.11 -7.73 -63.09
C ASN A 297 -6.39 -6.97 -62.69
N SER A 298 -6.18 -5.66 -62.60
CA SER A 298 -6.84 -4.65 -63.43
C SER A 298 -8.21 -4.12 -62.99
N ALA A 299 -8.14 -2.85 -62.59
CA ALA A 299 -8.89 -1.74 -63.18
C ALA A 299 -10.30 -1.42 -62.67
N ALA A 300 -10.54 -0.11 -62.67
CA ALA A 300 -11.79 0.58 -62.98
C ALA A 300 -12.73 0.93 -61.80
N THR A 301 -12.54 2.17 -61.34
CA THR A 301 -13.54 3.27 -61.35
C THR A 301 -14.87 3.14 -60.59
N ALA A 302 -15.01 4.10 -59.66
CA ALA A 302 -16.01 5.17 -59.66
C ALA A 302 -17.37 5.00 -58.95
N ASN A 303 -17.58 5.97 -58.03
CA ASN A 303 -18.74 6.88 -57.92
C ASN A 303 -20.14 6.35 -57.54
N LYS A 304 -20.62 6.80 -56.37
CA LYS A 304 -21.78 7.71 -56.13
C LYS A 304 -22.34 7.49 -54.70
N LYS A 305 -22.22 8.48 -53.82
CA LYS A 305 -23.19 9.55 -53.49
C LYS A 305 -24.54 9.10 -52.89
N ALA A 306 -24.67 9.45 -51.61
CA ALA A 306 -25.77 10.18 -50.96
C ALA A 306 -27.15 9.53 -50.78
N LYS A 307 -27.63 9.51 -49.52
CA LYS A 307 -28.76 10.35 -49.06
C LYS A 307 -28.96 10.29 -47.55
N THR A 308 -29.16 11.48 -46.98
CA THR A 308 -29.68 11.85 -45.65
C THR A 308 -31.14 11.47 -45.47
N HIS A 309 -31.59 11.18 -44.24
CA HIS A 309 -32.82 11.77 -43.67
C HIS A 309 -32.89 11.66 -42.13
N ILE A 310 -33.54 12.67 -41.55
CA ILE A 310 -33.72 13.04 -40.14
C ILE A 310 -35.13 12.63 -39.65
N GLY A 311 -35.28 12.38 -38.34
CA GLY A 311 -36.54 12.53 -37.58
C GLY A 311 -36.81 11.35 -36.64
N LYS A 312 -36.61 11.46 -35.31
CA LYS A 312 -37.42 12.08 -34.23
C LYS A 312 -38.43 11.11 -33.55
N GLU A 313 -38.21 10.99 -32.24
CA GLU A 313 -39.19 10.95 -31.13
C GLU A 313 -40.07 9.71 -30.82
N ASN A 314 -39.86 9.26 -29.57
CA ASN A 314 -40.86 9.01 -28.50
C ASN A 314 -41.54 7.64 -28.30
N ALA A 315 -41.29 7.14 -27.07
CA ALA A 315 -42.27 6.73 -26.06
C ALA A 315 -42.68 5.23 -25.92
N THR A 316 -42.27 4.70 -24.76
CA THR A 316 -43.06 3.97 -23.73
C THR A 316 -43.52 2.52 -23.89
N LYS A 317 -43.37 1.81 -22.74
CA LYS A 317 -44.12 0.63 -22.23
C LYS A 317 -43.79 -0.70 -22.95
N THR A 318 -43.71 -1.88 -22.33
CA THR A 318 -44.15 -2.40 -21.02
C THR A 318 -43.53 -3.80 -20.82
N THR A 319 -43.28 -4.13 -19.55
CA THR A 319 -43.35 -5.42 -18.86
C THR A 319 -43.75 -6.67 -19.67
N LYS A 320 -43.03 -7.78 -19.47
CA LYS A 320 -43.61 -9.11 -19.16
C LYS A 320 -42.57 -10.08 -18.59
N GLN A 321 -42.85 -10.54 -17.37
CA GLN A 321 -42.32 -11.75 -16.75
C GLN A 321 -42.67 -12.98 -17.58
N ASN A 322 -41.85 -14.03 -17.51
CA ASN A 322 -42.33 -15.41 -17.56
C ASN A 322 -41.45 -16.31 -16.69
N HIS A 323 -42.11 -16.88 -15.68
CA HIS A 323 -41.69 -18.01 -14.86
C HIS A 323 -42.22 -19.28 -15.53
N ILE A 324 -41.40 -20.32 -15.73
CA ILE A 324 -41.90 -21.71 -15.83
C ILE A 324 -40.96 -22.63 -15.05
N THR A 325 -41.61 -23.47 -14.25
CA THR A 325 -41.17 -24.41 -13.22
C THR A 325 -40.79 -25.80 -13.73
N SER A 326 -39.83 -26.43 -13.03
CA SER A 326 -39.79 -27.83 -12.53
C SER A 326 -40.10 -29.00 -13.47
N ASN A 327 -39.17 -29.99 -13.51
CA ASN A 327 -39.51 -31.37 -13.14
C ASN A 327 -38.30 -32.22 -12.71
N LYS A 328 -38.55 -33.06 -11.69
CA LYS A 328 -37.67 -34.06 -11.06
C LYS A 328 -37.75 -35.41 -11.78
N THR A 329 -36.67 -36.19 -11.71
CA THR A 329 -36.74 -37.67 -11.62
C THR A 329 -35.56 -38.26 -10.83
N LYS A 330 -35.90 -39.26 -9.99
CA LYS A 330 -35.11 -40.24 -9.20
C LYS A 330 -34.28 -41.19 -10.11
N ARG A 331 -33.39 -42.13 -9.73
CA ARG A 331 -32.62 -42.61 -8.55
C ARG A 331 -31.63 -43.69 -9.08
N GLN A 332 -30.51 -43.88 -8.37
CA GLN A 332 -29.78 -45.14 -8.05
C GLN A 332 -28.93 -45.95 -9.07
N SER A 333 -27.68 -46.19 -8.61
CA SER A 333 -26.87 -47.43 -8.64
C SER A 333 -26.18 -47.85 -9.93
N ASP A 334 -24.84 -47.76 -10.00
CA ASP A 334 -23.96 -48.92 -9.76
C ASP A 334 -22.46 -48.54 -9.79
N ASN A 335 -21.70 -49.31 -9.02
CA ASN A 335 -20.24 -49.26 -8.89
C ASN A 335 -19.56 -49.61 -10.21
N ASP A 336 -18.50 -48.88 -10.57
CA ASP A 336 -17.35 -49.51 -11.22
C ASP A 336 -16.03 -48.82 -10.83
N LYS A 337 -15.06 -49.66 -10.46
CA LYS A 337 -13.68 -49.32 -10.13
C LYS A 337 -12.96 -48.86 -11.39
N LEU A 338 -12.23 -47.74 -11.34
CA LEU A 338 -11.11 -47.54 -12.27
C LEU A 338 -9.98 -46.71 -11.65
N HIS A 339 -8.78 -47.11 -12.09
CA HIS A 339 -7.45 -46.80 -11.59
C HIS A 339 -7.12 -45.31 -11.44
N ASN A 340 -6.35 -45.01 -10.39
CA ASN A 340 -5.50 -43.83 -10.26
C ASN A 340 -4.55 -43.70 -11.45
N GLU A 341 -4.62 -42.58 -12.15
CA GLU A 341 -3.44 -41.93 -12.77
C GLU A 341 -3.23 -40.59 -12.04
N GLU A 342 -2.14 -40.51 -11.28
CA GLU A 342 -1.62 -39.26 -10.71
C GLU A 342 -1.20 -38.35 -11.87
N LEU A 343 -1.98 -37.29 -12.12
CA LEU A 343 -1.57 -36.19 -12.99
C LEU A 343 -0.46 -35.40 -12.29
N ILE A 344 0.77 -35.66 -12.71
CA ILE A 344 1.94 -34.81 -12.46
C ILE A 344 1.64 -33.46 -13.12
N HIS A 345 1.41 -32.43 -12.30
CA HIS A 345 1.21 -31.06 -12.79
C HIS A 345 2.56 -30.47 -13.17
N ASP A 346 2.90 -30.61 -14.45
CA ASP A 346 3.95 -29.84 -15.11
C ASP A 346 3.38 -28.46 -15.48
N PHE A 347 4.03 -27.37 -15.06
CA PHE A 347 3.52 -26.01 -15.22
C PHE A 347 3.66 -25.53 -16.68
N PRO A 348 2.57 -25.21 -17.40
CA PRO A 348 2.68 -24.68 -18.76
C PRO A 348 3.08 -23.19 -18.73
N THR A 349 4.28 -22.88 -19.21
CA THR A 349 4.90 -21.53 -19.25
C THR A 349 4.35 -20.58 -20.33
N LYS A 350 3.06 -20.66 -20.70
CA LYS A 350 2.50 -19.74 -21.69
C LYS A 350 1.12 -19.21 -21.27
N ALA A 351 1.15 -18.18 -20.44
CA ALA A 351 0.06 -17.23 -20.26
C ALA A 351 0.40 -15.91 -20.97
N PHE A 352 -0.61 -15.33 -21.62
CA PHE A 352 -0.59 -14.07 -22.36
C PHE A 352 -0.03 -12.91 -21.51
N SER A 353 0.98 -12.19 -22.03
CA SER A 353 1.61 -11.05 -21.37
C SER A 353 1.20 -9.76 -22.07
N ALA A 354 0.71 -8.76 -21.33
CA ALA A 354 0.40 -7.43 -21.85
C ALA A 354 1.63 -6.65 -22.38
N PHE A 355 2.79 -7.32 -22.50
CA PHE A 355 4.10 -6.79 -22.82
C PHE A 355 4.79 -7.53 -23.97
N ASP A 356 4.03 -8.20 -24.85
CA ASP A 356 4.55 -8.93 -26.02
C ASP A 356 5.20 -8.04 -27.10
N HIS A 357 5.35 -6.73 -26.84
CA HIS A 357 6.03 -5.76 -27.72
C HIS A 357 7.20 -5.02 -27.04
N LEU A 358 7.94 -5.68 -26.15
CA LEU A 358 9.20 -5.16 -25.58
C LEU A 358 10.43 -5.65 -26.36
N ILE A 359 11.32 -4.72 -26.73
CA ILE A 359 12.48 -4.94 -27.63
C ILE A 359 13.64 -5.71 -26.95
N GLN A 360 13.62 -5.96 -25.63
CA GLN A 360 14.58 -6.89 -25.03
C GLN A 360 14.07 -7.42 -23.68
N LYS A 361 13.94 -8.75 -23.56
CA LYS A 361 13.84 -9.42 -22.26
C LYS A 361 15.25 -9.51 -21.68
N ARG A 362 15.51 -8.95 -20.49
CA ARG A 362 16.74 -9.18 -19.72
C ARG A 362 16.43 -10.09 -18.53
N HIS A 363 17.46 -10.79 -18.04
CA HIS A 363 17.38 -11.95 -17.17
C HIS A 363 16.41 -11.80 -15.98
N THR A 364 15.38 -12.64 -15.98
CA THR A 364 14.60 -13.00 -14.80
C THR A 364 15.45 -13.89 -13.91
N TYR A 365 15.63 -13.52 -12.64
CA TYR A 365 16.06 -14.48 -11.63
C TYR A 365 14.87 -15.37 -11.28
N THR A 366 14.74 -16.51 -11.96
CA THR A 366 13.99 -17.65 -11.42
C THR A 366 14.80 -18.24 -10.28
N LEU A 367 14.19 -18.34 -9.10
CA LEU A 367 14.75 -19.12 -7.98
C LEU A 367 14.96 -20.57 -8.46
N PRO A 368 16.15 -21.17 -8.27
CA PRO A 368 16.33 -22.59 -8.52
C PRO A 368 15.55 -23.37 -7.45
N LEU A 369 14.42 -23.97 -7.84
CA LEU A 369 13.86 -25.08 -7.08
C LEU A 369 14.84 -26.25 -7.23
N ALA A 370 15.47 -26.66 -6.13
CA ALA A 370 16.33 -27.84 -6.13
C ALA A 370 15.49 -29.07 -6.47
N GLU A 371 15.77 -29.71 -7.61
CA GLU A 371 15.26 -31.05 -7.92
C GLU A 371 15.89 -32.05 -6.95
N GLN A 372 15.21 -32.35 -5.84
CA GLN A 372 15.55 -33.50 -5.01
C GLN A 372 14.62 -34.68 -5.34
N ASN A 373 15.24 -35.80 -5.71
CA ASN A 373 14.60 -37.08 -5.96
C ASN A 373 13.91 -37.60 -4.67
N VAL A 374 12.61 -37.40 -4.56
CA VAL A 374 11.80 -37.86 -3.42
C VAL A 374 11.63 -39.38 -3.48
N THR A 375 12.37 -40.10 -2.65
CA THR A 375 11.99 -41.45 -2.25
C THR A 375 10.89 -41.36 -1.20
N ARG A 376 9.78 -42.06 -1.46
CA ARG A 376 8.56 -42.14 -0.64
C ARG A 376 8.85 -42.29 0.86
N LEU A 377 8.44 -41.30 1.65
CA LEU A 377 8.21 -41.43 3.09
C LEU A 377 6.74 -41.11 3.42
N ARG A 378 6.17 -41.98 4.25
CA ARG A 378 4.75 -42.11 4.57
C ARG A 378 4.17 -40.83 5.19
N ARG A 379 3.03 -40.37 4.66
CA ARG A 379 2.16 -39.34 5.27
C ARG A 379 1.70 -39.79 6.65
N SER A 380 2.18 -39.12 7.68
CA SER A 380 1.53 -39.03 9.00
C SER A 380 0.47 -37.93 8.91
N SER A 381 -0.80 -38.32 8.98
CA SER A 381 -1.93 -37.41 9.08
C SER A 381 -1.99 -36.84 10.49
N ASN A 382 -1.52 -35.60 10.72
CA ASN A 382 -1.97 -34.73 11.82
C ASN A 382 -1.43 -33.28 11.88
N SER A 383 -0.85 -32.69 10.82
CA SER A 383 -0.31 -31.31 10.87
C SER A 383 -1.16 -30.18 10.24
N ASN A 384 -2.39 -30.44 9.78
CA ASN A 384 -3.17 -29.42 9.05
C ASN A 384 -3.98 -28.41 9.91
N LEU A 385 -3.53 -28.04 11.11
CA LEU A 385 -4.32 -27.16 12.00
C LEU A 385 -3.93 -25.68 11.98
N LEU A 386 -2.72 -25.30 11.53
CA LEU A 386 -2.23 -23.91 11.60
C LEU A 386 -2.44 -23.09 10.31
N LEU A 387 -2.44 -23.70 9.12
CA LEU A 387 -2.57 -22.97 7.84
C LEU A 387 -4.02 -22.78 7.34
N ASN A 388 -5.05 -23.34 7.97
CA ASN A 388 -6.42 -23.26 7.44
C ASN A 388 -7.00 -21.83 7.37
N ASN A 389 -6.42 -20.87 8.09
CA ASN A 389 -6.88 -19.48 8.15
C ASN A 389 -6.04 -18.52 7.29
N TYR A 390 -5.01 -19.02 6.59
CA TYR A 390 -4.12 -18.21 5.76
C TYR A 390 -4.30 -18.53 4.27
N LYS A 391 -4.41 -17.49 3.45
CA LYS A 391 -4.42 -17.55 1.99
C LYS A 391 -3.07 -17.07 1.48
N MET A 392 -2.35 -17.95 0.79
CA MET A 392 -1.11 -17.60 0.12
C MET A 392 -1.41 -16.94 -1.24
N HIS A 393 -0.74 -15.84 -1.52
CA HIS A 393 -0.76 -15.11 -2.79
C HIS A 393 0.65 -15.07 -3.39
N MET A 394 0.74 -15.32 -4.70
CA MET A 394 1.94 -15.06 -5.47
C MET A 394 1.73 -13.76 -6.24
N ILE A 395 2.56 -12.76 -5.93
CA ILE A 395 2.52 -11.43 -6.51
C ILE A 395 3.70 -11.28 -7.44
N THR A 396 3.46 -10.70 -8.61
CA THR A 396 4.50 -10.25 -9.51
C THR A 396 4.82 -8.79 -9.21
N GLU A 397 5.99 -8.52 -8.65
CA GLU A 397 6.53 -7.16 -8.52
C GLU A 397 7.25 -6.76 -9.80
N THR A 398 6.97 -5.58 -10.34
CA THR A 398 7.63 -5.04 -11.54
C THR A 398 8.06 -3.60 -11.30
N VAL A 399 9.31 -3.27 -11.64
CA VAL A 399 9.85 -1.91 -11.62
C VAL A 399 10.00 -1.42 -13.06
N MET A 400 9.30 -0.33 -13.38
CA MET A 400 9.25 0.30 -14.69
C MET A 400 9.95 1.66 -14.65
N LEU A 401 10.85 1.88 -15.59
CA LEU A 401 11.54 3.15 -15.81
C LEU A 401 10.88 3.90 -16.97
N VAL A 402 10.35 5.08 -16.70
CA VAL A 402 9.86 6.03 -17.69
C VAL A 402 10.96 7.05 -17.94
N ILE A 403 11.51 7.08 -19.14
CA ILE A 403 12.67 7.89 -19.54
C ILE A 403 12.20 9.01 -20.46
N PHE A 404 12.63 10.23 -20.17
CA PHE A 404 12.44 11.41 -21.01
C PHE A 404 13.79 11.90 -21.54
N THR A 405 13.90 12.00 -22.85
CA THR A 405 15.10 12.51 -23.53
C THR A 405 14.67 13.65 -24.45
N GLY A 406 14.74 14.88 -23.95
CA GLY A 406 14.19 16.05 -24.64
C GLY A 406 12.70 15.86 -24.96
N ALA A 407 12.36 15.85 -26.25
CA ALA A 407 10.99 15.70 -26.74
C ALA A 407 10.49 14.24 -26.78
N ASP A 408 11.38 13.25 -26.66
CA ASP A 408 11.03 11.83 -26.79
C ASP A 408 10.80 11.18 -25.41
N TYR A 409 10.13 10.02 -25.41
CA TYR A 409 9.93 9.20 -24.22
C TYR A 409 10.11 7.72 -24.51
N ARG A 410 10.57 6.97 -23.50
CA ARG A 410 10.67 5.51 -23.51
C ARG A 410 10.17 4.96 -22.19
N ILE A 411 9.63 3.74 -22.20
CA ILE A 411 9.25 3.02 -21.00
C ILE A 411 9.94 1.65 -21.06
N GLU A 412 10.68 1.31 -20.02
CA GLU A 412 11.47 0.09 -19.95
C GLU A 412 11.15 -0.66 -18.65
N ASN A 413 11.12 -1.99 -18.72
CA ASN A 413 11.05 -2.81 -17.52
C ASN A 413 12.47 -3.01 -17.00
N THR A 414 12.75 -2.48 -15.81
CA THR A 414 14.06 -2.55 -15.17
C THR A 414 14.23 -3.84 -14.39
N SER A 415 13.18 -4.30 -13.70
CA SER A 415 13.26 -5.54 -12.91
C SER A 415 11.89 -6.15 -12.67
N GLN A 416 11.86 -7.48 -12.50
CA GLN A 416 10.68 -8.23 -12.10
C GLN A 416 11.06 -9.28 -11.06
N SER A 417 10.23 -9.44 -10.02
CA SER A 417 10.42 -10.43 -8.95
C SER A 417 9.09 -11.01 -8.48
N ASN A 418 9.14 -12.21 -7.91
CA ASN A 418 7.97 -12.84 -7.29
C ASN A 418 7.99 -12.57 -5.79
N ILE A 419 6.83 -12.18 -5.24
CA ILE A 419 6.60 -11.95 -3.82
C ILE A 419 5.57 -12.95 -3.33
N ILE A 420 5.90 -13.65 -2.25
CA ILE A 420 5.01 -14.54 -1.54
C ILE A 420 4.39 -13.76 -0.39
N GLN A 421 3.06 -13.65 -0.41
CA GLN A 421 2.27 -12.93 0.58
C GLN A 421 1.29 -13.91 1.25
N PHE A 422 1.18 -13.84 2.57
CA PHE A 422 0.17 -14.57 3.34
C PHE A 422 -0.88 -13.60 3.88
N CYS A 423 -2.15 -13.94 3.68
CA CYS A 423 -3.28 -13.15 4.15
C CYS A 423 -4.15 -13.95 5.11
N ARG A 424 -4.58 -13.36 6.22
CA ARG A 424 -5.56 -13.95 7.16
C ARG A 424 -6.81 -13.09 7.24
N ASN A 425 -7.93 -13.72 7.52
CA ASN A 425 -9.16 -13.02 7.85
C ASN A 425 -9.18 -12.72 9.36
N ASP A 426 -9.35 -11.45 9.71
CA ASP A 426 -9.49 -10.96 11.07
C ASP A 426 -10.74 -10.09 11.21
N HIS A 427 -11.76 -10.58 11.90
CA HIS A 427 -13.00 -9.84 12.25
C HIS A 427 -13.61 -8.96 11.12
N ASN A 428 -13.57 -9.43 9.86
CA ASN A 428 -14.04 -8.82 8.60
C ASN A 428 -13.01 -7.98 7.81
N GLU A 429 -11.77 -7.89 8.26
CA GLU A 429 -10.65 -7.35 7.48
C GLU A 429 -9.71 -8.47 7.03
N ILE A 430 -9.13 -8.31 5.84
CA ILE A 430 -8.08 -9.20 5.34
C ILE A 430 -6.76 -8.52 5.68
N VAL A 431 -5.96 -9.16 6.53
CA VAL A 431 -4.64 -8.71 6.96
C VAL A 431 -3.60 -9.52 6.21
N CYS A 432 -2.74 -8.86 5.44
CA CYS A 432 -1.73 -9.50 4.61
C CYS A 432 -0.32 -9.08 5.02
N GLN A 433 0.62 -10.03 4.99
CA GLN A 433 2.06 -9.77 5.10
C GLN A 433 2.79 -10.37 3.88
N PRO A 434 3.75 -9.66 3.26
CA PRO A 434 4.05 -8.24 3.48
C PRO A 434 2.84 -7.35 3.14
N ASP A 435 2.58 -6.36 3.98
CA ASP A 435 1.50 -5.40 3.74
C ASP A 435 1.86 -4.47 2.56
N LEU A 436 0.91 -4.30 1.65
CA LEU A 436 0.98 -3.36 0.53
C LEU A 436 1.29 -1.93 0.99
N ASN A 437 0.69 -1.49 2.10
CA ASN A 437 0.84 -0.13 2.59
C ASN A 437 2.29 0.19 2.98
N ASN A 438 3.00 -0.81 3.51
CA ASN A 438 4.42 -0.72 3.86
C ASN A 438 5.35 -0.68 2.64
N GLN A 439 4.83 -0.94 1.44
CA GLN A 439 5.59 -0.96 0.19
C GLN A 439 5.28 0.24 -0.71
N GLU A 440 4.29 1.07 -0.36
CA GLU A 440 3.83 2.17 -1.22
C GLU A 440 4.93 3.18 -1.56
N ASN A 441 5.87 3.42 -0.63
CA ASN A 441 7.02 4.31 -0.81
C ASN A 441 8.33 3.52 -0.82
N SER A 442 8.33 2.36 -1.48
CA SER A 442 9.46 1.43 -1.50
C SER A 442 10.59 1.77 -2.47
N MET A 443 10.65 3.03 -2.91
CA MET A 443 11.68 3.52 -3.82
C MET A 443 12.13 4.94 -3.46
N LEU A 444 13.43 5.17 -3.53
CA LEU A 444 14.07 6.46 -3.31
C LEU A 444 15.14 6.65 -4.39
N ILE A 445 15.31 7.89 -4.85
CA ILE A 445 16.43 8.26 -5.71
C ILE A 445 17.25 9.31 -4.97
N ALA A 446 18.54 9.03 -4.80
CA ALA A 446 19.48 9.93 -4.14
C ALA A 446 20.89 9.74 -4.71
N ASP A 447 21.72 10.76 -4.54
CA ASP A 447 23.15 10.73 -4.84
C ASP A 447 23.90 10.36 -3.54
N PHE A 448 24.25 9.09 -3.38
CA PHE A 448 24.79 8.60 -2.10
C PHE A 448 26.29 8.85 -1.95
N ASP A 449 27.05 8.82 -3.04
CA ASP A 449 28.49 9.05 -3.04
C ASP A 449 28.88 10.49 -3.36
N MET A 450 27.89 11.36 -3.58
CA MET A 450 28.04 12.78 -3.93
C MET A 450 28.84 13.00 -5.21
N ASP A 451 28.83 12.03 -6.11
CA ASP A 451 29.53 12.13 -7.39
C ASP A 451 28.68 12.79 -8.50
N GLY A 452 27.45 13.20 -8.16
CA GLY A 452 26.48 13.80 -9.06
C GLY A 452 25.67 12.77 -9.84
N SER A 453 25.95 11.48 -9.67
CA SER A 453 25.10 10.40 -10.15
C SER A 453 23.96 10.11 -9.18
N GLN A 454 22.98 9.31 -9.59
CA GLN A 454 21.80 9.08 -8.76
C GLN A 454 21.51 7.59 -8.75
N GLU A 455 21.46 7.04 -7.54
CA GLU A 455 21.11 5.65 -7.30
C GLU A 455 19.64 5.54 -6.96
N LEU A 456 19.00 4.54 -7.56
CA LEU A 456 17.71 4.03 -7.14
C LEU A 456 17.92 3.05 -5.99
N VAL A 457 17.43 3.40 -4.81
CA VAL A 457 17.19 2.44 -3.73
C VAL A 457 15.77 1.91 -3.90
N SER A 458 15.63 0.60 -3.86
CA SER A 458 14.33 -0.05 -3.79
C SER A 458 14.38 -1.16 -2.76
N TYR A 459 13.32 -1.32 -1.97
CA TYR A 459 13.20 -2.46 -1.07
C TYR A 459 11.96 -3.29 -1.40
N SER A 460 12.00 -4.58 -1.07
CA SER A 460 10.88 -5.49 -1.27
C SER A 460 10.91 -6.54 -0.18
N SER A 461 9.75 -6.85 0.40
CA SER A 461 9.61 -7.91 1.40
C SER A 461 8.90 -9.11 0.77
N THR A 462 9.26 -10.33 1.15
CA THR A 462 8.61 -11.58 0.71
C THR A 462 8.85 -12.68 1.73
N PHE A 463 7.92 -13.62 1.82
CA PHE A 463 8.17 -14.84 2.57
C PHE A 463 9.10 -15.79 1.79
N THR A 464 9.99 -16.46 2.50
CA THR A 464 10.89 -17.50 1.98
C THR A 464 10.85 -18.71 2.89
N GLU A 465 10.81 -19.91 2.31
CA GLU A 465 11.00 -21.17 3.05
C GLU A 465 12.42 -21.23 3.61
N HIS A 466 12.55 -21.64 4.86
CA HIS A 466 13.83 -21.80 5.54
C HIS A 466 13.99 -23.23 6.05
N GLY A 467 15.09 -23.89 5.67
CA GLY A 467 15.36 -25.27 6.08
C GLY A 467 14.54 -26.32 5.32
N ASP A 468 14.60 -27.56 5.84
CA ASP A 468 13.92 -28.73 5.26
C ASP A 468 12.47 -28.90 5.77
N ASP A 469 12.02 -28.02 6.68
CA ASP A 469 10.66 -28.04 7.22
C ASP A 469 9.73 -27.17 6.35
N PRO A 470 8.72 -27.75 5.68
CA PRO A 470 7.78 -27.01 4.83
C PRO A 470 6.90 -25.99 5.59
N GLU A 471 6.92 -25.98 6.93
CA GLU A 471 6.20 -25.02 7.77
C GLU A 471 7.05 -23.82 8.21
N ASP A 472 8.38 -23.82 7.98
CA ASP A 472 9.27 -22.74 8.42
C ASP A 472 9.39 -21.64 7.35
N TRP A 473 8.47 -20.67 7.42
CA TRP A 473 8.44 -19.50 6.55
C TRP A 473 8.92 -18.24 7.27
N ASN A 474 9.90 -17.57 6.69
CA ASN A 474 10.44 -16.33 7.22
C ASN A 474 10.13 -15.15 6.30
N LEU A 475 9.69 -14.03 6.88
CA LEU A 475 9.53 -12.77 6.14
C LEU A 475 10.89 -12.10 5.98
N VAL A 476 11.38 -12.03 4.75
CA VAL A 476 12.68 -11.45 4.42
C VAL A 476 12.48 -10.16 3.62
N THR A 477 13.27 -9.13 3.95
CA THR A 477 13.30 -7.88 3.19
C THR A 477 14.62 -7.74 2.44
N TYR A 478 14.52 -7.50 1.14
CA TYR A 478 15.64 -7.26 0.25
C TYR A 478 15.73 -5.76 -0.03
N VAL A 479 16.92 -5.18 0.09
CA VAL A 479 17.23 -3.82 -0.35
C VAL A 479 18.14 -3.90 -1.56
N ARG A 480 17.78 -3.21 -2.64
CA ARG A 480 18.53 -3.14 -3.89
C ARG A 480 18.95 -1.70 -4.15
N LEU A 481 20.23 -1.54 -4.48
CA LEU A 481 20.81 -0.28 -4.93
C LEU A 481 21.16 -0.44 -6.41
N LEU A 482 20.62 0.43 -7.25
CA LEU A 482 20.81 0.43 -8.70
C LEU A 482 21.30 1.80 -9.16
N ARG A 483 22.49 1.86 -9.75
CA ARG A 483 23.00 3.10 -10.34
C ARG A 483 22.32 3.35 -11.68
N LEU A 484 21.42 4.33 -11.74
CA LEU A 484 20.54 4.53 -12.91
C LEU A 484 21.32 4.82 -14.20
N GLN A 485 22.46 5.51 -14.10
CA GLN A 485 23.34 5.82 -15.23
C GLN A 485 23.98 4.56 -15.83
N ALA A 486 24.35 3.60 -14.98
CA ALA A 486 24.99 2.36 -15.42
C ALA A 486 24.00 1.43 -16.16
N GLU A 487 22.71 1.54 -15.87
CA GLU A 487 21.65 0.77 -16.53
C GLU A 487 21.28 1.31 -17.93
N MET A 488 21.73 2.52 -18.28
CA MET A 488 21.45 3.18 -19.57
C MET A 488 22.72 3.47 -20.41
N PRO A 489 23.61 2.49 -20.65
CA PRO A 489 24.91 2.73 -21.30
C PRO A 489 24.76 3.22 -22.75
N VAL A 490 23.74 2.74 -23.47
CA VAL A 490 23.47 3.13 -24.87
C VAL A 490 23.04 4.60 -24.99
N VAL A 491 22.45 5.18 -23.94
CA VAL A 491 21.98 6.57 -23.93
C VAL A 491 23.05 7.51 -23.39
N TYR A 492 23.93 7.01 -22.51
CA TYR A 492 25.05 7.76 -21.94
C TYR A 492 26.26 7.88 -22.87
N GLY A 493 26.47 6.91 -23.76
CA GLY A 493 27.56 6.94 -24.74
C GLY A 493 28.93 6.83 -24.06
N GLU A 494 29.59 5.71 -24.32
CA GLU A 494 31.00 5.46 -24.03
C GLU A 494 31.86 6.70 -24.29
N LYS A 495 32.50 7.23 -23.24
CA LYS A 495 33.93 7.48 -23.35
C LYS A 495 34.61 6.19 -22.92
N LEU A 496 34.81 5.28 -23.88
CA LEU A 496 35.98 4.41 -23.82
C LEU A 496 37.16 5.37 -23.77
N VAL A 497 37.77 5.46 -22.59
CA VAL A 497 39.07 6.09 -22.42
C VAL A 497 40.05 5.19 -23.16
N GLU A 498 40.53 5.65 -24.32
CA GLU A 498 41.76 5.14 -24.93
C GLU A 498 42.97 5.48 -24.05
#